data_AF-X1PFS5-F1
#
_entry.id   AF-X1PFS5-F1
#
_cell.length_a   1.000
_cell.length_b   1.000
_cell.length_c   1.000
_cell.angle_alpha   90.00
_cell.angle_beta   90.00
_cell.angle_gamma   90.00
#
_symmetry.space_group_name_H-M   'P 1'
#
loop_
_entity.id
_entity.type
_entity.pdbx_description
1 polymer ?
#
loop_
_entity_poly.entity_id
_entity_poly.type
_entity_poly.pdbx_seq_one_letter_code
_entity_poly.pdbx_strand_id
1 'polypeptide(L)'
;MEFTEFCSRMRQEVAGYSSSGRQDTAALLIWFLINYFRIEPQDAIDSVCDHTNDKGIDGIWIDEEEENIYLFQSKYSPVDDNDQGDNDIRNFNGASTWFADETTVQQLLDSTASHELKSLVRNKGILEKAHFDVIPVFVTNKRFNIHANEYLEANPNIERYDSNKLFQEYTYFSDEEITTSPIDLVLDNPSHIEYPTRDGLNANV
;
A
#
# COMPACT_ATOMS: atom_id res chain seq x y z
N MET A 1 -20.02 -5.96 2.27
CA MET A 1 -19.16 -6.48 3.35
C MET A 1 -19.35 -5.66 4.59
N GLU A 2 -19.54 -6.31 5.74
CA GLU A 2 -19.60 -5.64 7.05
C GLU A 2 -18.18 -5.35 7.58
N PHE A 3 -18.04 -4.33 8.45
CA PHE A 3 -16.73 -3.95 9.02
C PHE A 3 -16.02 -5.12 9.72
N THR A 4 -16.77 -5.90 10.52
CA THR A 4 -16.22 -7.06 11.24
C THR A 4 -15.73 -8.16 10.29
N GLU A 5 -16.45 -8.36 9.17
CA GLU A 5 -16.07 -9.32 8.14
C GLU A 5 -14.79 -8.89 7.43
N PHE A 6 -14.66 -7.60 7.11
CA PHE A 6 -13.45 -7.01 6.58
C PHE A 6 -12.24 -7.22 7.52
N CYS A 7 -12.37 -6.86 8.80
CA CYS A 7 -11.29 -7.03 9.76
C CYS A 7 -10.87 -8.50 9.91
N SER A 8 -11.84 -9.42 9.92
CA SER A 8 -11.55 -10.86 9.97
C SER A 8 -10.79 -11.34 8.73
N ARG A 9 -11.22 -10.91 7.55
CA ARG A 9 -10.60 -11.27 6.28
C ARG A 9 -9.20 -10.70 6.14
N MET A 10 -9.01 -9.41 6.42
CA MET A 10 -7.69 -8.77 6.38
C MET A 10 -6.71 -9.51 7.30
N ARG A 11 -7.11 -9.88 8.52
CA ARG A 11 -6.24 -10.68 9.41
C ARG A 11 -5.86 -12.04 8.83
N GLN A 12 -6.81 -12.71 8.16
CA GLN A 12 -6.54 -13.99 7.50
C GLN A 12 -5.54 -13.84 6.34
N GLU A 13 -5.71 -12.80 5.52
CA GLU A 13 -4.80 -12.51 4.41
C GLU A 13 -3.41 -12.10 4.91
N VAL A 14 -3.34 -11.23 5.93
CA VAL A 14 -2.09 -10.85 6.62
C VAL A 14 -1.37 -12.08 7.18
N ALA A 15 -2.07 -12.99 7.84
CA ALA A 15 -1.48 -14.23 8.36
C ALA A 15 -0.85 -15.11 7.26
N GLY A 16 -1.38 -15.07 6.04
CA GLY A 16 -0.79 -15.72 4.88
C GLY A 16 0.63 -15.21 4.56
N TYR A 17 0.87 -13.91 4.73
CA TYR A 17 2.19 -13.30 4.55
C TYR A 17 3.13 -13.53 5.74
N SER A 18 2.61 -13.55 6.99
CA SER A 18 3.40 -13.88 8.20
C SER A 18 3.95 -15.32 8.16
N SER A 19 3.21 -16.25 7.56
CA SER A 19 3.56 -17.68 7.47
C SER A 19 4.89 -17.96 6.77
N SER A 20 5.45 -16.97 6.05
CA SER A 20 6.75 -17.04 5.38
C SER A 20 7.93 -16.70 6.31
N GLY A 21 7.71 -16.55 7.62
CA GLY A 21 8.74 -16.24 8.62
C GLY A 21 8.91 -14.75 8.94
N ARG A 22 8.00 -13.89 8.46
CA ARG A 22 8.02 -12.44 8.67
C ARG A 22 7.26 -12.04 9.94
N GLN A 23 7.62 -10.90 10.52
CA GLN A 23 6.83 -10.33 11.62
C GLN A 23 5.45 -9.88 11.13
N ASP A 24 4.43 -9.98 11.98
CA ASP A 24 3.04 -9.62 11.60
C ASP A 24 2.90 -8.16 11.12
N THR A 25 3.73 -7.27 11.64
CA THR A 25 3.82 -5.87 11.20
C THR A 25 4.25 -5.76 9.74
N ALA A 26 5.32 -6.46 9.35
CA ALA A 26 5.78 -6.54 7.96
C ALA A 26 4.73 -7.18 7.05
N ALA A 27 4.03 -8.20 7.53
CA ALA A 27 2.94 -8.84 6.80
C ALA A 27 1.75 -7.90 6.53
N LEU A 28 1.38 -7.07 7.51
CA LEU A 28 0.36 -6.02 7.32
C LEU A 28 0.80 -5.02 6.25
N LEU A 29 2.06 -4.59 6.27
CA LEU A 29 2.58 -3.65 5.29
C LEU A 29 2.55 -4.23 3.87
N ILE A 30 3.01 -5.47 3.68
CA ILE A 30 2.94 -6.15 2.38
C ILE A 30 1.49 -6.22 1.88
N TRP A 31 0.56 -6.65 2.74
CA TRP A 31 -0.86 -6.68 2.40
C TRP A 31 -1.38 -5.31 1.98
N PHE A 32 -1.00 -4.25 2.69
CA PHE A 32 -1.40 -2.88 2.39
C PHE A 32 -0.85 -2.39 1.04
N LEU A 33 0.43 -2.63 0.76
CA LEU A 33 1.07 -2.26 -0.51
C LEU A 33 0.41 -2.94 -1.72
N ILE A 34 0.06 -4.23 -1.60
CA ILE A 34 -0.62 -4.97 -2.68
C ILE A 34 -2.05 -4.46 -2.90
N ASN A 35 -2.79 -4.21 -1.83
CA ASN A 35 -4.23 -3.92 -1.94
C ASN A 35 -4.56 -2.44 -2.18
N TYR A 36 -3.74 -1.51 -1.68
CA TYR A 36 -4.00 -0.07 -1.79
C TYR A 36 -3.07 0.60 -2.78
N PHE A 37 -1.77 0.28 -2.75
CA PHE A 37 -0.81 0.79 -3.72
C PHE A 37 -0.76 -0.02 -5.02
N ARG A 38 -1.45 -1.16 -5.07
CA ARG A 38 -1.54 -2.05 -6.25
C ARG A 38 -0.16 -2.50 -6.76
N ILE A 39 0.80 -2.60 -5.85
CA ILE A 39 2.16 -3.04 -6.14
C ILE A 39 2.18 -4.56 -6.33
N GLU A 40 3.02 -5.03 -7.24
CA GLU A 40 3.22 -6.47 -7.48
C GLU A 40 3.76 -7.15 -6.20
N PRO A 41 3.33 -8.38 -5.85
CA PRO A 41 3.69 -9.01 -4.58
C PRO A 41 5.19 -9.08 -4.25
N GLN A 42 6.07 -9.34 -5.22
CA GLN A 42 7.51 -9.40 -5.03
C GLN A 42 8.08 -7.99 -4.80
N ASP A 43 7.62 -7.00 -5.55
CA ASP A 43 8.01 -5.59 -5.35
C ASP A 43 7.55 -5.07 -3.97
N ALA A 44 6.37 -5.48 -3.51
CA ALA A 44 5.87 -5.16 -2.17
C ALA A 44 6.75 -5.78 -1.09
N ILE A 45 7.17 -7.03 -1.26
CA ILE A 45 8.12 -7.71 -0.37
C ILE A 45 9.47 -6.99 -0.33
N ASP A 46 10.02 -6.65 -1.49
CA ASP A 46 11.33 -6.02 -1.63
C ASP A 46 11.36 -4.56 -1.13
N SER A 47 10.18 -4.01 -0.82
CA SER A 47 10.01 -2.66 -0.29
C SER A 47 9.93 -2.62 1.24
N VAL A 48 9.90 -3.76 1.93
CA VAL A 48 9.76 -3.86 3.39
C VAL A 48 11.09 -4.23 4.06
N CYS A 49 11.34 -3.64 5.23
CA CYS A 49 12.42 -3.97 6.16
C CYS A 49 11.86 -4.78 7.33
N ASP A 50 12.50 -5.87 7.76
CA ASP A 50 11.92 -6.82 8.75
C ASP A 50 12.76 -6.95 10.04
N HIS A 51 13.50 -5.90 10.43
CA HIS A 51 14.45 -5.99 11.53
C HIS A 51 14.48 -4.81 12.50
N THR A 52 14.93 -5.11 13.72
CA THR A 52 15.11 -4.17 14.81
C THR A 52 16.09 -3.05 14.43
N ASN A 53 15.84 -1.81 14.89
CA ASN A 53 16.61 -0.57 14.59
C ASN A 53 16.42 0.02 13.17
N ASP A 54 15.27 -0.21 12.57
CA ASP A 54 14.76 0.47 11.36
C ASP A 54 14.42 1.97 11.54
N LYS A 55 14.71 2.57 12.70
CA LYS A 55 14.37 3.96 13.06
C LYS A 55 12.87 4.26 12.96
N GLY A 56 12.02 3.23 12.91
CA GLY A 56 10.58 3.35 12.69
C GLY A 56 10.17 3.41 11.23
N ILE A 57 11.06 3.10 10.27
CA ILE A 57 10.75 2.99 8.85
C ILE A 57 10.66 1.50 8.47
N ASP A 58 9.43 1.00 8.35
CA ASP A 58 9.16 -0.41 8.05
C ASP A 58 9.25 -0.70 6.55
N GLY A 59 9.18 0.32 5.69
CA GLY A 59 9.33 0.14 4.25
C GLY A 59 9.49 1.44 3.47
N ILE A 60 9.92 1.31 2.22
CA ILE A 60 10.12 2.42 1.27
C ILE A 60 9.65 2.01 -0.11
N TRP A 61 8.79 2.82 -0.73
CA TRP A 61 8.39 2.70 -2.13
C TRP A 61 8.74 3.98 -2.88
N ILE A 62 9.07 3.86 -4.17
CA ILE A 62 9.32 5.02 -5.04
C ILE A 62 8.33 4.95 -6.18
N ASP A 63 7.59 6.03 -6.37
CA ASP A 63 6.87 6.28 -7.59
C ASP A 63 7.73 7.23 -8.44
N GLU A 64 8.30 6.70 -9.53
CA GLU A 64 9.15 7.49 -10.41
C GLU A 64 8.36 8.39 -11.37
N GLU A 65 7.07 8.09 -11.61
CA GLU A 65 6.24 8.90 -12.50
C GLU A 65 5.80 10.19 -11.80
N GLU A 66 5.40 10.07 -10.53
CA GLU A 66 4.96 11.19 -9.70
C GLU A 66 6.09 11.81 -8.85
N GLU A 67 7.33 11.35 -9.04
CA GLU A 67 8.52 11.79 -8.28
C GLU A 67 8.31 11.76 -6.75
N ASN A 68 7.70 10.68 -6.24
CA ASN A 68 7.37 10.51 -4.82
C ASN A 68 8.17 9.39 -4.16
N ILE A 69 8.66 9.64 -2.95
CA ILE A 69 9.23 8.63 -2.04
C ILE A 69 8.25 8.41 -0.90
N TYR A 70 7.62 7.23 -0.90
CA TYR A 70 6.75 6.82 0.19
C TYR A 70 7.55 6.12 1.28
N LEU A 71 7.48 6.66 2.49
CA LEU A 71 8.02 6.01 3.69
C LEU A 71 6.86 5.37 4.43
N PHE A 72 7.03 4.14 4.88
CA PHE A 72 5.96 3.42 5.58
C PHE A 72 6.34 3.11 7.02
N GLN A 73 5.39 3.33 7.93
CA GLN A 73 5.36 2.66 9.22
C GLN A 73 4.04 1.93 9.36
N SER A 74 4.12 0.70 9.85
CA SER A 74 3.00 -0.19 10.06
C SER A 74 2.89 -0.60 11.53
N LYS A 75 1.66 -0.77 12.01
CA LYS A 75 1.38 -1.31 13.34
C LYS A 75 0.25 -2.32 13.27
N TYR A 76 0.55 -3.55 13.63
CA TYR A 76 -0.43 -4.63 13.68
C TYR A 76 -0.73 -5.05 15.13
N SER A 77 -2.01 -5.18 15.47
CA SER A 77 -2.47 -5.90 16.66
C SER A 77 -3.26 -7.15 16.25
N PRO A 78 -2.92 -8.34 16.78
CA PRO A 78 -3.67 -9.57 16.49
C PRO A 78 -5.06 -9.58 17.13
N VAL A 79 -5.33 -8.67 18.06
CA VAL A 79 -6.61 -8.58 18.79
C VAL A 79 -7.18 -7.16 18.67
N ASP A 80 -8.50 -7.05 18.79
CA ASP A 80 -9.22 -5.78 18.81
C ASP A 80 -9.11 -5.10 20.19
N ASP A 81 -7.88 -4.90 20.67
CA ASP A 81 -7.60 -4.32 21.96
C ASP A 81 -7.01 -2.91 21.84
N ASN A 82 -7.54 -1.95 22.58
CA ASN A 82 -7.03 -0.58 22.66
C ASN A 82 -6.96 0.17 21.30
N ASP A 83 -6.93 1.49 21.34
CA ASP A 83 -6.74 2.30 20.14
C ASP A 83 -5.25 2.62 19.93
N GLN A 84 -4.86 2.96 18.71
CA GLN A 84 -3.53 3.48 18.38
C GLN A 84 -3.39 4.91 18.90
N GLY A 85 -2.35 5.14 19.71
CA GLY A 85 -1.96 6.47 20.20
C GLY A 85 -1.00 7.19 19.27
N ASP A 86 -0.60 8.40 19.66
CA ASP A 86 0.21 9.33 18.88
C ASP A 86 1.73 9.10 19.00
N ASN A 87 2.20 8.37 20.02
CA ASN A 87 3.63 8.20 20.29
C ASN A 87 4.40 7.59 19.10
N ASP A 88 3.89 6.50 18.51
CA ASP A 88 4.53 5.88 17.34
C ASP A 88 4.53 6.83 16.13
N ILE A 89 3.40 7.50 15.89
CA ILE A 89 3.21 8.45 14.79
C ILE A 89 4.19 9.62 14.90
N ARG A 90 4.40 10.16 16.11
CA ARG A 90 5.40 11.20 16.39
C ARG A 90 6.82 10.73 16.10
N ASN A 91 7.16 9.52 16.54
CA ASN A 91 8.47 8.94 16.31
C ASN A 91 8.73 8.73 14.82
N PHE A 92 7.72 8.27 14.08
CA PHE A 92 7.77 8.11 12.63
C PHE A 92 7.91 9.43 11.88
N ASN A 93 7.16 10.45 12.27
CA ASN A 93 7.32 11.79 11.70
C ASN A 93 8.71 12.39 12.01
N GLY A 94 9.29 12.05 13.16
CA GLY A 94 10.70 12.37 13.42
C GLY A 94 11.64 11.60 12.50
N ALA A 95 11.35 10.32 12.23
CA ALA A 95 12.17 9.47 11.37
C ALA A 95 12.13 9.87 9.88
N SER A 96 11.00 10.39 9.39
CA SER A 96 10.90 10.86 8.00
C SER A 96 11.86 12.00 7.69
N THR A 97 12.30 12.77 8.70
CA THR A 97 13.29 13.84 8.52
C THR A 97 14.66 13.35 8.06
N TRP A 98 14.97 12.05 8.21
CA TRP A 98 16.18 11.45 7.62
C TRP A 98 16.19 11.46 6.09
N PHE A 99 15.05 11.72 5.46
CA PHE A 99 14.85 11.73 4.03
C PHE A 99 14.59 13.14 3.48
N ALA A 100 14.78 14.19 4.28
CA ALA A 100 14.44 15.56 3.90
C ALA A 100 15.34 16.13 2.78
N ASP A 101 16.59 15.67 2.70
CA ASP A 101 17.56 16.10 1.69
C ASP A 101 18.71 15.09 1.56
N GLU A 102 19.56 15.29 0.56
CA GLU A 102 20.73 14.44 0.29
C GLU A 102 21.68 14.32 1.50
N THR A 103 21.83 15.40 2.28
CA THR A 103 22.72 15.42 3.45
C THR A 103 22.16 14.53 4.57
N THR A 104 20.87 14.64 4.86
CA THR A 104 20.21 13.83 5.89
C THR A 104 20.15 12.35 5.51
N VAL A 105 19.93 12.04 4.23
CA VAL A 105 19.98 10.66 3.70
C VAL A 105 21.40 10.09 3.84
N GLN A 106 22.43 10.88 3.52
CA GLN A 106 23.81 10.44 3.69
C GLN A 106 24.14 10.19 5.18
N GLN A 107 23.67 11.06 6.08
CA GLN A 107 23.81 10.85 7.52
C GLN A 107 23.10 9.58 8.00
N LEU A 108 21.92 9.24 7.45
CA LEU A 108 21.24 7.98 7.73
C LEU A 108 22.11 6.78 7.33
N LEU A 109 22.72 6.82 6.15
CA LEU A 109 23.62 5.77 5.66
C LEU A 109 24.88 5.60 6.52
N ASP A 110 25.37 6.68 7.13
CA ASP A 110 26.54 6.68 8.00
C ASP A 110 26.20 6.39 9.48
N SER A 111 24.92 6.43 9.85
CA SER A 111 24.43 6.23 11.23
C SER A 111 24.50 4.77 11.72
N THR A 112 23.92 4.50 12.89
CA THR A 112 23.73 3.13 13.41
C THR A 112 22.42 2.47 12.96
N ALA A 113 21.74 3.01 11.95
CA ALA A 113 20.54 2.40 11.35
C ALA A 113 20.80 0.95 10.88
N SER A 114 19.72 0.16 10.82
CA SER A 114 19.80 -1.26 10.42
C SER A 114 20.42 -1.44 9.03
N HIS A 115 21.09 -2.58 8.84
CA HIS A 115 21.70 -2.90 7.54
C HIS A 115 20.64 -2.95 6.42
N GLU A 116 19.45 -3.47 6.72
CA GLU A 116 18.35 -3.58 5.74
C GLU A 116 17.84 -2.22 5.30
N LEU A 117 17.58 -1.29 6.22
CA LEU A 117 17.17 0.06 5.84
C LEU A 117 18.23 0.72 4.95
N LYS A 118 19.50 0.60 5.31
CA LYS A 118 20.60 1.12 4.48
C LYS A 118 20.68 0.44 3.12
N SER A 119 20.47 -0.87 3.07
CA SER A 119 20.39 -1.63 1.81
C SER A 119 19.23 -1.15 0.96
N LEU A 120 18.06 -0.91 1.55
CA LEU A 120 16.89 -0.42 0.84
C LEU A 120 17.12 0.97 0.25
N VAL A 121 17.67 1.89 1.05
CA VAL A 121 18.06 3.24 0.61
C VAL A 121 19.05 3.19 -0.56
N ARG A 122 20.05 2.31 -0.50
CA ARG A 122 21.04 2.15 -1.58
C ARG A 122 20.45 1.50 -2.83
N ASN A 123 19.72 0.40 -2.67
CA ASN A 123 19.16 -0.36 -3.78
C ASN A 123 18.13 0.45 -4.58
N LYS A 124 17.35 1.29 -3.90
CA LYS A 124 16.36 2.15 -4.54
C LYS A 124 16.95 3.49 -5.04
N GLY A 125 18.23 3.76 -4.79
CA GLY A 125 18.92 4.97 -5.24
C GLY A 125 18.39 6.26 -4.61
N ILE A 126 17.91 6.19 -3.36
CA ILE A 126 17.22 7.31 -2.69
C ILE A 126 18.09 8.56 -2.60
N LEU A 127 19.42 8.41 -2.45
CA LEU A 127 20.33 9.55 -2.36
C LEU A 127 20.30 10.42 -3.63
N GLU A 128 20.24 9.79 -4.81
CA GLU A 128 20.15 10.48 -6.10
C GLU A 128 18.76 11.07 -6.36
N LYS A 129 17.76 10.55 -5.64
CA LYS A 129 16.35 10.94 -5.71
C LYS A 129 15.93 11.84 -4.54
N ALA A 130 16.87 12.45 -3.82
CA ALA A 130 16.56 13.31 -2.68
C ALA A 130 15.78 14.60 -3.03
N HIS A 131 15.56 14.86 -4.32
CA HIS A 131 14.70 15.94 -4.83
C HIS A 131 13.21 15.53 -4.96
N PHE A 132 12.90 14.25 -4.82
CA PHE A 132 11.54 13.72 -4.85
C PHE A 132 10.78 14.13 -3.58
N ASP A 133 9.47 14.25 -3.69
CA ASP A 133 8.61 14.57 -2.56
C ASP A 133 8.49 13.36 -1.62
N VAL A 134 8.75 13.56 -0.34
CA VAL A 134 8.68 12.50 0.67
C VAL A 134 7.29 12.47 1.30
N ILE A 135 6.60 11.34 1.17
CA ILE A 135 5.25 11.10 1.69
C ILE A 135 5.31 10.05 2.81
N PRO A 136 5.24 10.46 4.08
CA PRO A 136 5.11 9.52 5.20
C PRO A 136 3.71 8.90 5.24
N VAL A 137 3.65 7.57 5.28
CA VAL A 137 2.42 6.79 5.36
C VAL A 137 2.43 5.93 6.62
N PHE A 138 1.46 6.15 7.51
CA PHE A 138 1.25 5.34 8.71
C PHE A 138 0.01 4.45 8.53
N VAL A 139 0.20 3.13 8.65
CA VAL A 139 -0.88 2.14 8.52
C VAL A 139 -1.04 1.31 9.79
N THR A 140 -2.28 1.11 10.23
CA THR A 140 -2.59 0.22 11.34
C THR A 140 -3.95 -0.45 11.17
N ASN A 141 -4.07 -1.66 11.70
CA ASN A 141 -5.36 -2.34 11.80
C ASN A 141 -6.16 -1.96 13.05
N LYS A 142 -5.68 -1.01 13.85
CA LYS A 142 -6.39 -0.44 15.00
C LYS A 142 -7.17 0.80 14.57
N ARG A 143 -7.93 1.41 15.49
CA ARG A 143 -8.49 2.77 15.32
C ARG A 143 -7.56 3.79 15.95
N PHE A 144 -7.51 5.01 15.42
CA PHE A 144 -6.79 6.10 16.09
C PHE A 144 -7.60 6.64 17.27
N ASN A 145 -6.94 6.86 18.41
CA ASN A 145 -7.54 7.54 19.55
C ASN A 145 -7.58 9.07 19.35
N ILE A 146 -8.13 9.79 20.33
CA ILE A 146 -8.25 11.25 20.26
C ILE A 146 -6.89 11.93 20.05
N HIS A 147 -5.86 11.53 20.81
CA HIS A 147 -4.52 12.13 20.73
C HIS A 147 -3.84 11.88 19.37
N ALA A 148 -4.00 10.67 18.81
CA ALA A 148 -3.51 10.34 17.47
C ALA A 148 -4.21 11.19 16.41
N ASN A 149 -5.53 11.34 16.48
CA ASN A 149 -6.29 12.17 15.54
C ASN A 149 -5.88 13.65 15.65
N GLU A 150 -5.79 14.21 16.86
CA GLU A 150 -5.34 15.60 17.08
C GLU A 150 -3.94 15.84 16.50
N TYR A 151 -3.01 14.89 16.66
CA TYR A 151 -1.68 15.00 16.10
C TYR A 151 -1.67 14.93 14.57
N LEU A 152 -2.44 14.00 13.98
CA LEU A 152 -2.53 13.82 12.53
C LEU A 152 -3.27 14.97 11.83
N GLU A 153 -4.24 15.59 12.49
CA GLU A 153 -4.88 16.82 12.01
C GLU A 153 -3.91 18.01 11.99
N ALA A 154 -3.03 18.09 12.99
CA ALA A 154 -1.97 19.10 13.04
C ALA A 154 -0.81 18.84 12.05
N ASN A 155 -0.68 17.61 11.53
CA ASN A 155 0.40 17.18 10.62
C ASN A 155 -0.22 16.51 9.37
N PRO A 156 -0.85 17.29 8.46
CA PRO A 156 -1.57 16.75 7.31
C PRO A 156 -0.66 16.14 6.24
N ASN A 157 0.67 16.32 6.36
CA ASN A 157 1.67 15.69 5.49
C ASN A 157 1.81 14.18 5.72
N ILE A 158 1.28 13.65 6.82
CA ILE A 158 1.30 12.22 7.11
C ILE A 158 0.01 11.59 6.58
N GLU A 159 0.14 10.75 5.56
CA GLU A 159 -0.94 9.87 5.16
C GLU A 159 -1.19 8.82 6.25
N ARG A 160 -2.45 8.56 6.53
CA ARG A 160 -2.88 7.70 7.63
C ARG A 160 -3.93 6.72 7.18
N TYR A 161 -3.82 5.48 7.64
CA TYR A 161 -4.76 4.40 7.36
C TYR A 161 -5.03 3.63 8.64
N ASP A 162 -6.16 3.89 9.28
CA ASP A 162 -6.67 3.08 10.38
C ASP A 162 -7.67 2.04 9.85
N SER A 163 -8.13 1.14 10.70
CA SER A 163 -9.13 0.13 10.32
C SER A 163 -10.38 0.69 9.63
N ASN A 164 -10.87 1.88 10.05
CA ASN A 164 -12.07 2.48 9.45
C ASN A 164 -11.79 3.00 8.04
N LYS A 165 -10.68 3.74 7.85
CA LYS A 165 -10.29 4.25 6.53
C LYS A 165 -9.95 3.10 5.60
N LEU A 166 -9.20 2.11 6.08
CA LEU A 166 -8.95 0.89 5.33
C LEU A 166 -10.27 0.28 4.86
N PHE A 167 -11.24 0.03 5.75
CA PHE A 167 -12.55 -0.50 5.36
C PHE A 167 -13.30 0.37 4.34
N GLN A 168 -13.28 1.70 4.50
CA GLN A 168 -13.99 2.62 3.61
C GLN A 168 -13.40 2.67 2.19
N GLU A 169 -12.07 2.60 2.10
CA GLU A 169 -11.33 2.72 0.84
C GLU A 169 -11.01 1.37 0.21
N TYR A 170 -11.24 0.27 0.93
CA TYR A 170 -11.03 -1.08 0.42
C TYR A 170 -11.97 -1.34 -0.74
N THR A 171 -11.44 -1.22 -1.95
CA THR A 171 -12.21 -1.44 -3.18
C THR A 171 -12.29 -2.94 -3.42
N TYR A 172 -13.50 -3.47 -3.24
CA TYR A 172 -13.82 -4.83 -3.65
C TYR A 172 -13.77 -4.95 -5.17
N PHE A 173 -12.86 -5.80 -5.66
CA PHE A 173 -13.21 -6.65 -6.79
C PHE A 173 -13.97 -7.83 -6.19
N SER A 174 -15.29 -7.77 -6.17
CA SER A 174 -16.05 -8.99 -6.03
C SER A 174 -15.86 -9.78 -7.33
N ASP A 175 -15.13 -10.89 -7.27
CA ASP A 175 -15.29 -11.98 -8.23
C ASP A 175 -16.78 -12.43 -8.33
N GLU A 176 -17.62 -12.01 -7.38
CA GLU A 176 -19.06 -12.30 -7.31
C GLU A 176 -19.97 -11.40 -8.18
N GLU A 177 -19.45 -10.56 -9.08
CA GLU A 177 -20.30 -9.87 -10.06
C GLU A 177 -19.97 -10.15 -11.53
N ILE A 178 -19.28 -11.26 -11.82
CA ILE A 178 -19.57 -11.96 -13.08
C ILE A 178 -20.76 -12.87 -12.81
N THR A 179 -21.96 -12.28 -12.77
CA THR A 179 -23.14 -13.08 -13.10
C THR A 179 -22.96 -13.46 -14.57
N THR A 180 -22.36 -14.63 -14.82
CA THR A 180 -22.51 -15.31 -16.11
C THR A 180 -23.93 -15.85 -16.20
N SER A 181 -24.93 -14.97 -16.02
CA SER A 181 -26.22 -15.25 -16.62
C SER A 181 -25.93 -15.32 -18.11
N PRO A 182 -26.18 -16.46 -18.78
CA PRO A 182 -26.07 -16.51 -20.23
C PRO A 182 -26.93 -15.39 -20.78
N ILE A 183 -26.30 -14.43 -21.44
CA ILE A 183 -27.04 -13.49 -22.27
C ILE A 183 -27.40 -14.31 -23.50
N ASP A 184 -28.67 -14.73 -23.58
CA ASP A 184 -29.21 -15.21 -24.85
C ASP A 184 -29.20 -14.02 -25.80
N LEU A 185 -28.20 -14.00 -26.68
CA LEU A 185 -28.11 -13.04 -27.76
C LEU A 185 -29.17 -13.43 -28.80
N VAL A 186 -30.40 -12.97 -28.59
CA VAL A 186 -31.49 -13.17 -29.56
C VAL A 186 -31.23 -12.25 -30.75
N LEU A 187 -30.60 -12.82 -31.78
CA LEU A 187 -30.47 -12.18 -33.09
C LEU A 187 -31.80 -12.33 -33.82
N ASP A 188 -32.64 -11.29 -33.78
CA ASP A 188 -33.92 -11.25 -34.53
C ASP A 188 -33.74 -11.26 -36.05
N ASN A 189 -32.50 -11.17 -36.56
CA ASN A 189 -32.20 -11.23 -37.99
C ASN A 189 -30.85 -11.92 -38.24
N PRO A 190 -30.84 -13.16 -38.76
CA PRO A 190 -29.60 -13.85 -39.14
C PRO A 190 -29.09 -13.47 -40.53
N SER A 191 -29.62 -12.44 -41.18
CA SER A 191 -29.20 -12.06 -42.52
C SER A 191 -28.37 -10.80 -42.47
N HIS A 192 -27.06 -10.99 -42.67
CA HIS A 192 -25.99 -10.07 -43.09
C HIS A 192 -25.57 -8.88 -42.19
N ILE A 193 -24.26 -8.72 -42.07
CA ILE A 193 -23.59 -7.47 -41.68
C ILE A 193 -22.97 -6.91 -42.97
N GLU A 194 -23.45 -5.77 -43.47
CA GLU A 194 -22.79 -5.09 -44.59
C GLU A 194 -21.56 -4.33 -44.11
N TYR A 195 -20.39 -4.77 -44.54
CA TYR A 195 -19.16 -4.00 -44.42
C TYR A 195 -18.87 -3.33 -45.77
N PRO A 196 -18.79 -1.98 -45.84
CA PRO A 196 -18.38 -1.32 -47.07
C PRO A 196 -16.89 -1.59 -47.30
N THR A 197 -16.58 -2.58 -48.13
CA THR A 197 -15.23 -2.76 -48.67
C THR A 197 -15.05 -1.79 -49.83
N ARG A 198 -13.81 -1.30 -50.02
CA ARG A 198 -13.49 -0.26 -51.01
C ARG A 198 -13.73 -0.65 -52.48
N ASP A 199 -14.16 -1.88 -52.76
CA ASP A 199 -14.34 -2.42 -54.11
C ASP A 199 -15.65 -3.22 -54.31
N GLY A 200 -16.74 -2.83 -53.64
CA GLY A 200 -18.12 -3.14 -54.08
C GLY A 200 -18.49 -4.63 -54.22
N LEU A 201 -17.81 -5.53 -53.53
CA LEU A 201 -18.12 -6.96 -53.50
C LEU A 201 -18.72 -7.33 -52.14
N ASN A 202 -20.02 -7.60 -52.12
CA ASN A 202 -20.73 -8.15 -50.97
C ASN A 202 -20.47 -9.66 -50.89
N ALA A 203 -19.88 -10.12 -49.78
CA ALA A 203 -19.78 -11.54 -49.49
C ALA A 203 -21.05 -11.97 -48.72
N ASN A 204 -21.79 -12.92 -49.28
CA ASN A 204 -22.85 -13.63 -48.57
C ASN A 204 -22.22 -14.81 -47.83
N VAL A 205 -22.48 -14.93 -46.53
CA VAL A 205 -22.30 -16.18 -45.77
C VAL A 205 -23.63 -16.91 -45.76
#